data_AF-F6D5H8-F1
#
_entry.id   AF-F6D5H8-F1
#
_cell.length_a   1.000
_cell.length_b   1.000
_cell.length_c   1.000
_cell.angle_alpha   90.00
_cell.angle_beta   90.00
_cell.angle_gamma   90.00
#
_symmetry.space_group_name_H-M   'P 1'
#
loop_
_entity.id
_entity.type
_entity.pdbx_description
1 polymer ?
#
loop_
_entity_poly.entity_id
_entity_poly.type
_entity_poly.pdbx_seq_one_letter_code
_entity_poly.pdbx_strand_id
1 'polypeptide(L)' 'MYMKQLLLYFFALVLIILGVYSFIYLKDYSSGAVWTVVGVFFMAVAYLKIRS' A
#
# COMPACT_ATOMS: atom_id res chain seq x y z
N MET A 1 18.81 8.13 -5.28
CA MET A 1 17.44 8.60 -4.96
C MET A 1 16.36 7.59 -5.36
N TYR A 2 16.41 7.00 -6.56
CA TYR A 2 15.42 6.05 -7.07
C TYR A 2 15.18 4.78 -6.24
N MET A 3 16.21 4.15 -5.65
CA MET A 3 16.03 2.91 -4.88
C MET A 3 15.06 3.07 -3.69
N LYS A 4 15.08 4.23 -3.01
CA LYS A 4 14.20 4.48 -1.85
C LYS A 4 12.75 4.68 -2.27
N GLN A 5 12.51 5.28 -3.43
CA GLN A 5 11.17 5.45 -4.01
C GLN A 5 10.61 4.11 -4.50
N LEU A 6 11.44 3.30 -5.18
CA LEU A 6 11.05 1.97 -5.66
C LEU A 6 10.64 1.07 -4.49
N LEU A 7 11.36 1.16 -3.37
CA LEU A 7 11.08 0.41 -2.15
C LEU A 7 9.76 0.88 -1.48
N LEU A 8 9.42 2.18 -1.54
CA LEU A 8 8.13 2.71 -1.09
C LEU A 8 6.96 2.20 -1.95
N TYR A 9 7.12 2.18 -3.28
CA TYR A 9 6.10 1.61 -4.18
C TYR A 9 5.93 0.11 -3.96
N PHE A 10 7.03 -0.62 -3.71
CA PHE A 10 6.99 -2.03 -3.39
C PHE A 10 6.20 -2.29 -2.10
N PHE A 11 6.45 -1.54 -1.02
CA PHE A 11 5.68 -1.66 0.21
C PHE A 11 4.20 -1.31 0.02
N ALA A 12 3.88 -0.25 -0.71
CA ALA A 12 2.51 0.12 -1.01
C ALA A 12 1.77 -1.02 -1.74
N LEU A 13 2.43 -1.65 -2.71
CA LEU A 13 1.88 -2.75 -3.48
C LEU A 13 1.64 -3.99 -2.60
N VAL A 14 2.58 -4.34 -1.73
CA VAL A 14 2.43 -5.46 -0.77
C VAL A 14 1.26 -5.21 0.19
N LEU A 15 1.09 -3.98 0.68
CA LEU A 15 -0.02 -3.59 1.56
C LEU A 15 -1.37 -3.70 0.87
N ILE A 16 -1.46 -3.30 -0.40
CA ILE A 16 -2.68 -3.46 -1.20
C ILE A 16 -2.99 -4.95 -1.41
N ILE A 17 -1.99 -5.79 -1.70
CA ILE A 17 -2.18 -7.24 -1.81
C ILE A 17 -2.68 -7.83 -0.49
N LEU A 18 -2.12 -7.42 0.65
CA LEU A 18 -2.57 -7.87 1.98
C LEU A 18 -4.00 -7.43 2.28
N GLY A 19 -4.38 -6.20 1.89
CA GLY A 19 -5.74 -5.71 2.02
C GLY A 19 -6.72 -6.53 1.20
N VAL A 20 -6.42 -6.74 -0.07
CA VAL A 20 -7.23 -7.56 -0.98
C VAL A 20 -7.32 -9.01 -0.51
N TYR A 21 -6.21 -9.58 -0.03
CA TYR A 21 -6.19 -10.93 0.53
C TYR A 21 -7.09 -11.05 1.75
N SER A 22 -7.02 -10.07 2.67
CA SER A 22 -7.87 -10.05 3.87
C SER A 22 -9.36 -9.96 3.52
N PHE A 23 -9.72 -9.17 2.50
CA PHE A 23 -11.08 -9.07 2.01
C PHE A 23 -11.59 -10.37 1.36
N ILE A 24 -10.79 -10.96 0.45
CA ILE A 24 -11.24 -12.07 -0.39
C ILE A 24 -11.16 -13.40 0.35
N TYR A 25 -10.06 -13.67 1.06
CA TYR A 25 -9.80 -14.98 1.65
C TYR A 25 -10.22 -15.06 3.11
N LEU A 26 -9.88 -14.05 3.91
CA LEU A 26 -10.15 -14.05 5.34
C LEU A 26 -11.56 -13.53 5.67
N LYS A 27 -12.23 -12.87 4.71
CA LYS A 27 -13.50 -12.13 4.92
C LYS A 27 -13.42 -11.14 6.09
N ASP A 28 -12.21 -10.70 6.42
CA ASP A 28 -11.96 -9.72 7.46
C ASP A 28 -11.93 -8.33 6.81
N TYR A 29 -13.12 -7.73 6.76
CA TYR A 29 -13.33 -6.44 6.14
C TYR A 29 -12.62 -5.31 6.90
N SER A 30 -12.48 -5.44 8.21
CA SER A 30 -11.83 -4.46 9.07
C SER A 30 -10.33 -4.40 8.77
N SER A 31 -9.67 -5.56 8.82
CA SER A 31 -8.25 -5.66 8.49
C SER A 31 -7.99 -5.30 7.03
N GLY A 32 -8.82 -5.80 6.11
CA GLY A 32 -8.73 -5.48 4.68
C GLY A 32 -8.78 -3.97 4.41
N ALA A 33 -9.71 -3.25 5.04
CA ALA A 33 -9.85 -1.81 4.87
C ALA A 33 -8.60 -1.07 5.38
N VAL A 34 -8.10 -1.44 6.56
CA VAL A 34 -6.91 -0.82 7.16
C VAL A 34 -5.70 -0.99 6.23
N TRP A 35 -5.40 -2.22 5.80
CA TRP A 35 -4.25 -2.49 4.94
C TRP A 35 -4.35 -1.78 3.59
N THR A 36 -5.56 -1.71 3.01
CA THR A 36 -5.78 -1.03 1.74
C THR A 36 -5.60 0.48 1.86
N VAL A 37 -6.16 1.12 2.90
CA VAL A 37 -6.00 2.56 3.16
C VAL A 37 -4.53 2.92 3.41
N VAL A 38 -3.82 2.12 4.21
CA VAL A 38 -2.40 2.31 4.46
C VAL A 38 -1.58 2.16 3.17
N GLY A 39 -1.88 1.17 2.33
CA GLY A 39 -1.23 0.99 1.03
C GLY A 39 -1.42 2.18 0.09
N VAL A 40 -2.64 2.70 -0.01
CA VAL A 40 -2.96 3.90 -0.81
C VAL A 40 -2.24 5.14 -0.27
N PHE A 41 -2.17 5.30 1.05
CA PHE A 41 -1.46 6.41 1.68
C PHE A 41 0.04 6.39 1.36
N PHE A 42 0.69 5.23 1.46
CA PHE A 42 2.09 5.05 1.08
C PHE A 42 2.33 5.36 -0.41
N MET A 43 1.38 4.98 -1.27
CA MET A 43 1.44 5.29 -2.70
C MET A 43 1.36 6.80 -2.98
N ALA A 44 0.49 7.52 -2.25
CA ALA A 44 0.37 8.97 -2.34
C ALA A 44 1.63 9.69 -1.86
N VAL A 45 2.23 9.24 -0.75
CA VAL A 45 3.51 9.77 -0.24
C VAL A 45 4.64 9.51 -1.24
N ALA A 46 4.69 8.32 -1.84
CA ALA A 46 5.68 8.00 -2.87
C ALA A 46 5.54 8.93 -4.10
N TYR A 47 4.31 9.21 -4.52
CA TYR A 47 4.02 10.13 -5.62
C TYR A 47 4.43 11.57 -5.32
N LEU A 48 4.08 12.10 -4.14
CA LEU A 48 4.49 13.44 -3.72
C LEU A 48 6.01 13.59 -3.67
N LYS A 49 6.72 12.54 -3.25
CA LYS A 49 8.18 12.52 -3.16
C LYS A 49 8.89 12.34 -4.52
N ILE A 50 8.18 11.96 -5.57
CA ILE A 50 8.69 11.99 -6.96
C ILE A 50 8.57 13.40 -7.54
N ARG A 51 7.54 14.15 -7.11
CA ARG A 51 7.22 15.47 -7.65
C ARG A 51 8.05 16.61 -7.04
N SER A 52 8.52 16.44 -5.81
CA SER A 52 9.39 17.39 -5.10
C SER A 52 10.87 17.12 -5.34
#